data_AF-A0A9E4DVT0-F1
#
_entry.id   AF-A0A9E4DVT0-F1
#
_cell.length_a   1.000
_cell.length_b   1.000
_cell.length_c   1.000
_cell.angle_alpha   90.00
_cell.angle_beta   90.00
_cell.angle_gamma   90.00
#
_symmetry.space_group_name_H-M   'P 1'
#
loop_
_entity.id
_entity.type
_entity.pdbx_description
1 polymer ?
#
loop_
_entity_poly.entity_id
_entity_poly.type
_entity_poly.pdbx_seq_one_letter_code
_entity_poly.pdbx_strand_id
1 'polypeptide(L)' 'MAESTPLSYEQKVERLEQILTRLDDSETPIDELAADLKQGAALIKQLFSKLREVNGEVLDVLKELEEWEAED' A
#
# COMPACT_ATOMS: atom_id res chain seq x y z
N MET A 1 -4.55 -13.48 23.29
CA MET A 1 -3.43 -12.63 22.83
C MET A 1 -3.76 -12.27 21.40
N ALA A 2 -4.00 -11.00 21.10
CA ALA A 2 -4.36 -10.59 19.74
C ALA A 2 -3.06 -10.50 18.94
N GLU A 3 -2.84 -11.48 18.07
CA GLU A 3 -1.72 -11.50 17.14
C GLU A 3 -1.91 -10.35 16.16
N SER A 4 -1.08 -9.32 16.25
CA SER A 4 -1.03 -8.22 15.30
C SER A 4 -0.44 -8.72 13.97
N THR A 5 -1.24 -9.48 13.22
CA THR A 5 -0.87 -9.88 11.86
C THR A 5 -0.73 -8.62 11.01
N PRO A 6 0.37 -8.46 10.26
CA PRO A 6 0.53 -7.31 9.37
C PRO A 6 -0.63 -7.30 8.36
N LEU A 7 -1.29 -6.14 8.24
CA LEU A 7 -2.40 -5.95 7.30
C LEU A 7 -1.96 -6.32 5.87
N SER A 8 -2.82 -7.04 5.15
CA SER A 8 -2.65 -7.30 3.72
C SER A 8 -2.72 -6.00 2.91
N TYR A 9 -2.29 -6.06 1.65
CA TYR A 9 -2.37 -4.92 0.74
C TYR A 9 -3.82 -4.41 0.59
N GLU A 10 -4.77 -5.31 0.38
CA GLU A 10 -6.20 -4.99 0.24
C GLU A 10 -6.77 -4.35 1.50
N GLN A 11 -6.43 -4.88 2.68
CA GLN A 11 -6.85 -4.29 3.96
C GLN A 11 -6.26 -2.89 4.19
N LYS A 12 -5.03 -2.63 3.72
CA LYS A 12 -4.44 -1.29 3.77
C LYS A 12 -5.13 -0.32 2.83
N VAL A 13 -5.58 -0.78 1.66
CA VAL A 13 -6.37 0.02 0.73
C VAL A 13 -7.74 0.35 1.32
N GLU A 14 -8.46 -0.64 1.85
CA GLU A 14 -9.76 -0.42 2.51
C GLU A 14 -9.63 0.58 3.67
N ARG A 15 -8.56 0.47 4.46
CA ARG A 15 -8.29 1.41 5.55
C ARG A 15 -7.97 2.82 5.05
N LEU A 16 -7.27 2.94 3.92
CA LEU A 16 -7.00 4.22 3.28
C LEU A 16 -8.30 4.86 2.76
N GLU A 17 -9.19 4.08 2.15
CA GLU A 17 -10.50 4.56 1.68
C GLU A 17 -11.33 5.10 2.84
N GLN A 18 -11.39 4.40 3.98
CA GLN A 18 -12.07 4.89 5.19
C GLN A 18 -11.51 6.23 5.68
N ILE A 19 -10.18 6.39 5.64
CA ILE A 19 -9.53 7.64 6.03
C ILE A 19 -9.90 8.75 5.05
N LEU A 20 -9.88 8.48 3.74
CA LEU A 20 -10.26 9.45 2.72
C LEU A 20 -11.73 9.88 2.85
N THR A 21 -12.65 8.94 3.15
CA THR A 21 -14.05 9.26 3.42
C THR A 21 -14.21 10.18 4.63
N ARG A 22 -13.46 9.94 5.71
CA ARG A 22 -13.49 10.82 6.89
C ARG A 22 -12.87 12.19 6.63
N LEU A 23 -11.82 12.26 5.83
CA LEU A 23 -11.21 13.53 5.44
C LEU A 23 -12.13 14.39 4.56
N ASP A 24 -13.01 13.76 3.78
CA ASP A 24 -14.03 14.45 2.96
C ASP A 24 -15.23 14.91 3.81
N ASP A 25 -15.42 14.32 5.00
CA ASP A 25 -16.48 14.69 5.93
C ASP A 25 -16.16 15.99 6.67
N SER A 26 -16.91 17.04 6.34
CA SER A 26 -16.72 18.40 6.87
C SER A 26 -17.02 18.56 8.35
N GLU A 27 -17.60 17.56 9.02
CA GLU A 27 -17.86 17.57 10.46
C GLU A 27 -16.68 17.02 11.28
N THR A 28 -15.65 16.47 10.63
CA THR A 28 -14.48 15.91 11.31
C THR A 28 -13.65 17.02 12.00
N PRO A 29 -13.38 16.91 13.32
CA PRO A 29 -12.57 17.87 14.05
C PRO A 29 -11.16 18.02 13.44
N ILE A 30 -10.61 19.23 13.47
CA ILE A 30 -9.31 19.53 12.83
C ILE A 30 -8.14 18.71 13.36
N ASP A 31 -8.16 18.35 14.64
CA ASP A 31 -7.16 17.46 15.25
C ASP A 31 -7.26 16.02 14.73
N GLU A 32 -8.48 15.53 14.46
CA GLU A 32 -8.71 14.22 13.86
C GLU A 32 -8.34 14.21 12.38
N LEU A 33 -8.63 15.30 11.64
CA LEU A 33 -8.18 15.47 10.25
C LEU A 33 -6.65 15.38 10.13
N ALA A 34 -5.91 16.01 11.05
CA ALA A 34 -4.46 15.96 11.06
C ALA A 34 -3.91 14.55 11.36
N ALA A 35 -4.59 13.79 12.24
CA ALA A 35 -4.24 12.40 12.54
C ALA A 35 -4.52 11.48 11.34
N ASP A 36 -5.71 11.59 10.76
CA ASP A 36 -6.17 10.84 9.60
C ASP A 36 -5.26 11.07 8.39
N LEU A 37 -4.86 12.32 8.13
CA LEU A 37 -3.93 12.64 7.05
C LEU A 37 -2.56 11.96 7.25
N LYS A 38 -2.02 11.96 8.47
CA LYS A 38 -0.74 11.28 8.77
C LYS A 38 -0.85 9.77 8.59
N GLN A 39 -1.95 9.17 9.02
CA GLN A 39 -2.21 7.74 8.86
C GLN A 39 -2.36 7.38 7.37
N GLY A 40 -3.12 8.17 6.61
CA GLY A 40 -3.28 8.00 5.17
C GLY A 40 -1.94 8.10 4.43
N ALA A 41 -1.12 9.11 4.74
CA ALA A 41 0.21 9.26 4.14
C ALA A 41 1.13 8.07 4.43
N ALA A 42 1.08 7.53 5.66
CA ALA A 42 1.83 6.34 6.02
C ALA A 42 1.37 5.10 5.25
N LEU A 43 0.05 4.90 5.09
CA LEU A 43 -0.52 3.80 4.31
C LEU A 43 -0.14 3.90 2.83
N ILE A 44 -0.27 5.08 2.22
CA ILE A 44 0.14 5.33 0.82
C ILE A 44 1.60 4.96 0.62
N LYS A 45 2.49 5.36 1.53
CA LYS A 45 3.91 5.01 1.45
C LYS A 45 4.15 3.50 1.50
N GLN A 46 3.42 2.78 2.35
CA GLN A 46 3.54 1.33 2.43
C GLN A 46 3.02 0.63 1.17
N LEU A 47 1.87 1.07 0.65
CA LEU A 47 1.29 0.54 -0.59
C LEU A 47 2.23 0.76 -1.77
N PHE A 48 2.80 1.96 -1.90
CA PHE A 48 3.77 2.28 -2.95
C PHE A 48 5.04 1.43 -2.85
N SER A 49 5.54 1.19 -1.63
CA SER A 49 6.70 0.31 -1.42
C SER A 49 6.42 -1.12 -1.88
N LYS A 50 5.24 -1.67 -1.54
CA LYS A 50 4.88 -3.04 -1.93
C LYS A 50 4.67 -3.15 -3.45
N LEU A 51 4.06 -2.16 -4.09
CA LEU A 51 3.94 -2.09 -5.54
C LEU A 51 5.31 -2.11 -6.22
N ARG A 52 6.27 -1.33 -5.70
CA ARG A 52 7.63 -1.27 -6.26
C ARG A 52 8.37 -2.60 -6.11
N GLU A 53 8.20 -3.27 -4.97
CA GLU A 53 8.77 -4.60 -4.71
C GLU A 53 8.24 -5.62 -5.72
N VAL A 54 6.92 -5.73 -5.86
CA VAL A 54 6.28 -6.67 -6.79
C VAL A 54 6.66 -6.36 -8.24
N ASN A 55 6.73 -5.08 -8.63
CA ASN A 55 7.18 -4.71 -9.96
C ASN A 55 8.64 -5.11 -10.22
N GLY A 56 9.50 -5.05 -9.19
CA GLY A 56 10.88 -5.54 -9.28
C GLY A 56 10.91 -7.05 -9.52
N GLU A 57 10.19 -7.81 -8.69
CA GLU A 57 10.09 -9.27 -8.83
C GLU A 57 9.59 -9.69 -10.22
N VAL A 58 8.57 -9.02 -10.75
CA VAL A 58 8.06 -9.30 -12.11
C VAL A 58 9.11 -9.02 -13.18
N LEU A 59 9.84 -7.91 -13.07
CA LEU A 59 10.89 -7.58 -14.04
C LEU A 59 12.06 -8.57 -13.99
N ASP A 60 12.41 -9.05 -12.81
CA ASP A 60 13.48 -10.05 -12.65
C ASP A 60 13.06 -11.38 -13.27
N VAL A 61 11.82 -11.84 -13.03
CA VAL A 61 11.28 -13.05 -13.68
C VAL A 61 11.23 -12.90 -15.20
N LEU A 62 10.86 -11.74 -15.72
CA LEU A 62 10.86 -11.49 -17.17
C LEU A 62 12.27 -11.56 -17.77
N LYS A 63 13.28 -11.04 -17.08
CA LYS A 63 14.69 -11.16 -17.52
C LYS A 63 15.17 -12.60 -17.52
N GLU A 64 14.87 -13.36 -16.47
CA GLU A 64 15.23 -14.78 -16.40
C GLU A 64 14.63 -15.57 -17.57
N LEU A 65 13.40 -15.24 -17.97
CA LEU A 65 12.74 -15.85 -19.14
C LEU A 65 13.41 -15.44 -20.47
N GLU A 66 13.79 -14.17 -20.63
CA GLU A 66 14.53 -13.70 -21.83
C GLU A 66 15.91 -14.36 -21.94
N GLU A 67 16.62 -14.52 -20.81
CA GLU A 67 17.91 -15.22 -20.77
C GLU A 67 17.76 -16.70 -21.13
N TRP A 68 16.71 -17.36 -20.62
CA TRP A 68 16.41 -18.74 -20.96
C TRP A 68 16.09 -18.95 -22.45
N GLU A 69 15.35 -18.02 -23.08
CA GLU A 69 15.06 -18.06 -24.52
C GLU A 69 16.31 -17.77 -25.38
N ALA A 70 17.29 -17.02 -24.86
CA ALA A 70 18.51 -16.69 -25.58
C ALA A 70 19.59 -17.79 -25.53
N GLU A 71 19.48 -18.74 -24.60
CA GLU A 71 20.41 -19.85 -24.42
C GLU A 71 20.01 -21.17 -25.11
N ASP A 72 18.76 -21.29 -25.60
CA ASP A 72 18.23 -22.44 -26.38
C ASP A 72 18.35 -22.20 -27.90
#